data_AF-A0A1R2ASW7-F1
#
_entry.id   AF-A0A1R2ASW7-F1
#
_cell.length_a   1.000
_cell.length_b   1.000
_cell.length_c   1.000
_cell.angle_alpha   90.00
_cell.angle_beta   90.00
_cell.angle_gamma   90.00
#
_symmetry.space_group_name_H-M   'P 1'
#
loop_
_entity.id
_entity.type
_entity.pdbx_description
1 polymer ?
#
loop_
_entity_poly.entity_id
_entity_poly.type
_entity_poly.pdbx_seq_one_letter_code
_entity_poly.pdbx_strand_id
1 'polypeptide(L)'
;MSKFGTFFKSNPENKESKLAAFSQKSTKFFSAMLDSKDTCRVGGCNFKLISANKFACISCSQAVCKEHSSEVSGEESQRICDFCRDDKIRAEKEGKTLELKEKLFQEIRVLQEDRVSKTREVSKLGSKIRKLENECKENQTKFSAEQEEIKENIEKQRLLLSAIEAEYKEIKMQLEGAQIIEGKASIKLDRGNKTLGALKVEIQTLEGEQSDKQALLDELKKTASNNVPIKMIKESLCKLCLMKVSLTNSIMFKNIVPTAEEKKPQSQEDMKRNICTCEVY
;
A
#
# COMPACT_ATOMS: atom_id res chain seq x y z
N MET A 1 -24.86 -39.70 38.63
CA MET A 1 -25.64 -39.55 39.87
C MET A 1 -27.07 -39.91 39.58
N SER A 2 -27.52 -40.98 40.21
CA SER A 2 -28.84 -41.60 40.10
C SER A 2 -29.61 -41.28 41.37
N LYS A 3 -30.92 -40.98 41.27
CA LYS A 3 -32.02 -41.27 42.21
C LYS A 3 -33.18 -40.26 42.09
N PHE A 4 -34.35 -40.73 42.53
CA PHE A 4 -35.72 -40.17 42.49
C PHE A 4 -36.50 -40.57 41.23
N GLY A 5 -37.52 -41.41 41.27
CA GLY A 5 -38.22 -42.03 42.41
C GLY A 5 -39.53 -42.61 41.89
N THR A 6 -39.57 -43.92 41.64
CA THR A 6 -40.78 -44.69 41.34
C THR A 6 -41.52 -45.01 42.62
N PHE A 7 -42.74 -44.51 42.79
CA PHE A 7 -43.68 -45.02 43.80
C PHE A 7 -45.11 -44.73 43.33
N PHE A 8 -45.80 -45.78 42.85
CA PHE A 8 -47.21 -46.12 43.09
C PHE A 8 -47.53 -47.37 42.26
N LYS A 9 -47.34 -48.55 42.89
CA LYS A 9 -48.02 -49.78 42.49
C LYS A 9 -49.25 -49.90 43.39
N SER A 10 -50.43 -49.64 42.84
CA SER A 10 -51.71 -50.03 43.44
C SER A 10 -52.29 -51.19 42.62
N ASN A 11 -52.46 -52.33 43.29
CA ASN A 11 -53.16 -53.52 42.76
C ASN A 11 -54.62 -53.17 42.43
N PRO A 12 -55.11 -53.38 41.19
CA PRO A 12 -56.52 -53.18 40.85
C PRO A 12 -57.42 -54.42 41.07
N GLU A 13 -56.86 -55.62 41.26
CA GLU A 13 -57.60 -56.87 41.01
C GLU A 13 -58.54 -57.38 42.13
N ASN A 14 -58.85 -56.60 43.18
CA ASN A 14 -59.70 -57.12 44.28
C ASN A 14 -60.88 -56.22 44.69
N LYS A 15 -61.27 -55.25 43.85
CA LYS A 15 -62.50 -54.46 44.05
C LYS A 15 -63.57 -54.68 42.98
N GLU A 16 -63.24 -55.26 41.83
CA GLU A 16 -64.18 -55.46 40.72
C GLU A 16 -65.17 -56.61 40.96
N SER A 17 -64.80 -57.63 41.73
CA SER A 17 -65.60 -58.86 41.88
C SER A 17 -66.77 -58.76 42.86
N LYS A 18 -66.74 -57.86 43.86
CA LYS A 18 -67.86 -57.68 44.80
C LYS A 18 -68.88 -56.63 44.36
N LEU A 19 -68.49 -55.67 43.53
CA LEU A 19 -69.42 -54.71 42.89
C LEU A 19 -70.17 -55.31 41.70
N ALA A 20 -69.54 -56.24 40.95
CA ALA A 20 -70.19 -56.95 39.86
C ALA A 20 -71.34 -57.87 40.32
N ALA A 21 -71.21 -58.51 41.49
CA ALA A 21 -72.22 -59.44 42.00
C ALA A 21 -73.48 -58.76 42.57
N PHE A 22 -73.36 -57.56 43.14
CA PHE A 22 -74.51 -56.77 43.61
C PHE A 22 -75.22 -56.05 42.45
N SER A 23 -74.49 -55.73 41.38
CA SER A 23 -75.04 -55.18 40.13
C SER A 23 -75.86 -56.22 39.35
N GLN A 24 -75.44 -57.48 39.30
CA GLN A 24 -76.10 -58.51 38.49
C GLN A 24 -77.45 -59.02 39.04
N LYS A 25 -77.71 -58.93 40.35
CA LYS A 25 -79.01 -59.34 40.94
C LYS A 25 -80.06 -58.22 40.89
N SER A 26 -79.66 -56.96 41.01
CA SER A 26 -80.58 -55.82 40.86
C SER A 26 -80.93 -55.57 39.39
N THR A 27 -79.97 -55.67 38.47
CA THR A 27 -80.24 -55.52 37.02
C THR A 27 -81.20 -56.57 36.50
N LYS A 28 -81.14 -57.83 36.94
CA LYS A 28 -82.12 -58.87 36.54
C LYS A 28 -83.55 -58.59 37.02
N PHE A 29 -83.73 -57.95 38.18
CA PHE A 29 -85.05 -57.54 38.68
C PHE A 29 -85.60 -56.32 37.92
N PHE A 30 -84.76 -55.33 37.59
CA PHE A 30 -85.17 -54.17 36.80
C PHE A 30 -85.38 -54.51 35.32
N SER A 31 -84.58 -55.41 34.72
CA SER A 31 -84.78 -55.89 33.35
C SER A 31 -86.10 -56.64 33.17
N ALA A 32 -86.53 -57.43 34.16
CA ALA A 32 -87.82 -58.12 34.13
C ALA A 32 -89.02 -57.16 34.25
N MET A 33 -88.84 -55.98 34.88
CA MET A 33 -89.88 -54.94 34.97
C MET A 33 -89.95 -54.10 33.69
N LEU A 34 -88.79 -53.83 33.07
CA LEU A 34 -88.64 -53.06 31.82
C LEU A 34 -89.09 -53.81 30.55
N ASP A 35 -89.12 -55.15 30.58
CA ASP A 35 -89.71 -55.97 29.49
C ASP A 35 -91.24 -56.03 29.54
N SER A 36 -91.87 -55.41 30.56
CA SER A 36 -93.32 -55.24 30.56
C SER A 36 -93.71 -54.10 29.61
N LYS A 37 -94.67 -54.35 28.72
CA LYS A 37 -95.22 -53.34 27.78
C LYS A 37 -95.86 -52.14 28.51
N ASP A 38 -95.89 -52.13 29.84
CA ASP A 38 -96.63 -51.20 30.68
C ASP A 38 -95.73 -50.30 31.55
N THR A 39 -94.41 -50.29 31.33
CA THR A 39 -93.48 -49.38 32.00
C THR A 39 -92.71 -48.48 31.04
N CYS A 40 -92.43 -47.25 31.45
CA CYS A 40 -91.61 -46.30 30.71
C CYS A 40 -90.14 -46.72 30.72
N ARG A 41 -89.50 -46.74 29.53
CA ARG A 41 -88.08 -47.08 29.36
C ARG A 41 -87.13 -46.26 30.24
N VAL A 42 -87.38 -44.96 30.39
CA VAL A 42 -86.40 -44.03 30.96
C VAL A 42 -86.43 -44.03 32.48
N GLY A 43 -87.62 -43.85 33.06
CA GLY A 43 -87.80 -43.71 34.52
C GLY A 43 -88.50 -44.89 35.20
N GLY A 44 -88.89 -45.95 34.46
CA GLY A 44 -89.64 -47.08 35.01
C GLY A 44 -91.08 -46.76 35.41
N CYS A 45 -91.60 -45.59 35.03
CA CYS A 45 -92.97 -45.16 35.33
C CYS A 45 -94.00 -46.20 34.84
N ASN A 46 -94.88 -46.66 35.71
CA ASN A 46 -95.91 -47.64 35.34
C ASN A 46 -97.12 -46.93 34.72
N PHE A 47 -97.42 -47.22 33.45
CA PHE A 47 -98.52 -46.61 32.70
C PHE A 47 -99.91 -47.02 33.23
N LYS A 48 -100.02 -48.07 34.04
CA LYS A 48 -101.30 -48.47 34.68
C LYS A 48 -101.60 -47.71 35.97
N LEU A 49 -100.56 -47.21 36.65
CA LEU A 49 -100.69 -46.54 37.95
C LEU A 49 -100.73 -45.02 37.82
N ILE A 50 -100.16 -44.51 36.74
CA ILE A 50 -100.10 -43.09 36.43
C ILE A 50 -100.92 -42.93 35.15
N SER A 51 -101.91 -42.04 35.12
CA SER A 51 -102.73 -41.71 33.93
C SER A 51 -101.91 -41.01 32.83
N ALA A 52 -100.68 -41.47 32.59
CA ALA A 52 -99.74 -40.92 31.64
C ALA A 52 -100.00 -41.53 30.27
N ASN A 53 -100.15 -40.66 29.26
CA ASN A 53 -100.20 -41.08 27.86
C ASN A 53 -98.94 -41.86 27.51
N LYS A 54 -99.13 -43.04 26.92
CA LYS A 54 -98.08 -43.95 26.46
C LYS A 54 -97.72 -43.61 25.02
N PHE A 55 -96.48 -43.21 24.79
CA PHE A 55 -95.92 -42.93 23.46
C PHE A 55 -94.84 -43.95 23.10
N ALA A 56 -94.57 -44.13 21.81
CA ALA A 56 -93.42 -44.91 21.34
C ALA A 56 -92.31 -43.96 20.91
N CYS A 57 -91.08 -44.23 21.36
CA CYS A 57 -89.91 -43.45 20.93
C CYS A 57 -89.63 -43.70 19.44
N ILE A 58 -89.51 -42.65 18.62
CA ILE A 58 -89.24 -42.79 17.19
C ILE A 58 -87.90 -43.47 16.86
N SER A 59 -86.89 -43.37 17.75
CA SER A 59 -85.54 -43.88 17.49
C SER A 59 -85.32 -45.32 17.92
N CYS A 60 -86.04 -45.79 18.94
CA CYS A 60 -85.83 -47.12 19.52
C CYS A 60 -87.11 -47.91 19.72
N SER A 61 -88.27 -47.35 19.35
CA SER A 61 -89.60 -47.96 19.42
C SER A 61 -90.06 -48.41 20.81
N GLN A 62 -89.35 -48.07 21.88
CA GLN A 62 -89.70 -48.41 23.25
C GLN A 62 -90.72 -47.42 23.84
N ALA A 63 -91.53 -47.90 24.79
CA ALA A 63 -92.60 -47.12 25.40
C ALA A 63 -92.06 -46.05 26.37
N VAL A 64 -92.59 -44.83 26.26
CA VAL A 64 -92.20 -43.67 27.08
C VAL A 64 -93.39 -42.81 27.48
N CYS A 65 -93.31 -42.16 28.64
CA CYS A 65 -94.30 -41.18 29.08
C CYS A 65 -93.94 -39.78 28.55
N LYS A 66 -94.90 -38.84 28.63
CA LYS A 66 -94.73 -37.45 28.23
C LYS A 66 -93.56 -36.74 28.94
N GLU A 67 -93.31 -37.06 30.20
CA GLU A 67 -92.25 -36.44 31.00
C GLU A 67 -90.85 -36.86 30.57
N HIS A 68 -90.69 -38.12 30.12
CA HIS A 68 -89.40 -38.68 29.70
C HIS A 68 -89.25 -38.76 28.17
N SER A 69 -90.02 -37.93 27.47
CA SER A 69 -89.97 -37.85 26.01
C SER A 69 -90.26 -36.45 25.51
N SER A 70 -89.49 -36.03 24.52
CA SER A 70 -89.64 -34.72 23.87
C SER A 70 -90.34 -34.88 22.52
N GLU A 71 -91.17 -33.91 22.16
CA GLU A 71 -91.77 -33.84 20.82
C GLU A 71 -90.71 -33.54 19.78
N VAL A 72 -90.78 -34.23 18.65
CA VAL A 72 -89.90 -34.04 17.50
C VAL A 72 -90.72 -33.35 16.42
N SER A 73 -90.22 -32.23 15.90
CA SER A 73 -90.85 -31.46 14.82
C SER A 73 -92.25 -30.87 15.11
N GLY A 74 -92.65 -30.77 16.39
CA GLY A 74 -93.90 -30.13 16.80
C GLY A 74 -95.16 -30.99 16.65
N GLU A 75 -95.01 -32.28 16.31
CA GLU A 75 -96.11 -33.25 16.31
C GLU A 75 -96.14 -34.05 17.62
N GLU A 76 -97.24 -34.00 18.36
CA GLU A 76 -97.37 -34.72 19.65
C GLU A 76 -97.28 -36.25 19.51
N SER A 77 -97.55 -36.78 18.32
CA SER A 77 -97.47 -38.21 17.97
C SER A 77 -96.03 -38.71 17.76
N GLN A 78 -95.07 -37.82 17.48
CA GLN A 78 -93.67 -38.17 17.23
C GLN A 78 -92.82 -37.72 18.41
N ARG A 79 -92.48 -38.66 19.30
CA ARG A 79 -91.65 -38.37 20.49
C ARG A 79 -90.34 -39.14 20.47
N ILE A 80 -89.27 -38.54 20.96
CA ILE A 80 -87.99 -39.20 21.22
C ILE A 80 -87.79 -39.31 22.73
N CYS A 81 -87.33 -40.46 23.20
CA CYS A 81 -87.00 -40.64 24.62
C CYS A 81 -85.71 -39.91 24.98
N ASP A 82 -85.58 -39.51 26.25
CA ASP A 82 -84.43 -38.74 26.71
C ASP A 82 -83.10 -39.48 26.47
N PHE A 83 -83.05 -40.80 26.64
CA PHE A 83 -81.85 -41.58 26.33
C PHE A 83 -81.43 -41.47 24.86
N CYS A 84 -82.35 -41.66 23.91
CA CYS A 84 -82.02 -41.55 22.49
C CYS A 84 -81.68 -40.10 22.08
N ARG A 85 -82.30 -39.11 22.73
CA ARG A 85 -81.98 -37.69 22.53
C ARG A 85 -80.57 -37.38 23.02
N ASP A 86 -80.23 -37.83 24.23
CA ASP A 86 -78.92 -37.62 24.83
C ASP A 86 -77.82 -38.34 24.06
N ASP A 87 -78.08 -39.56 23.59
CA ASP A 87 -77.15 -40.31 22.73
C ASP A 87 -76.90 -39.59 21.41
N LYS A 88 -77.94 -39.02 20.79
CA LYS A 88 -77.78 -38.22 19.56
C LYS A 88 -76.95 -36.96 19.81
N ILE A 89 -77.25 -36.22 20.89
CA ILE A 89 -76.49 -35.01 21.27
C ILE A 89 -75.03 -35.38 21.58
N ARG A 90 -74.79 -36.52 22.23
CA ARG A 90 -73.46 -37.02 22.54
C ARG A 90 -72.69 -37.35 21.27
N ALA A 91 -73.27 -38.11 20.35
CA ALA A 91 -72.65 -38.45 19.08
C ALA A 91 -72.31 -37.20 18.24
N GLU A 92 -73.21 -36.21 18.17
CA GLU A 92 -72.94 -34.94 17.49
C GLU A 92 -71.79 -34.14 18.14
N LYS A 93 -71.73 -34.11 19.49
CA LYS A 93 -70.65 -33.45 20.23
C LYS A 93 -69.32 -34.17 20.03
N GLU A 94 -69.31 -35.50 20.05
CA GLU A 94 -68.12 -36.32 19.81
C GLU A 94 -67.57 -36.10 18.40
N GLY A 95 -68.43 -36.05 17.38
CA GLY A 95 -68.05 -35.73 16.01
C GLY A 95 -67.39 -34.34 15.87
N LYS A 96 -68.03 -33.30 16.40
CA LYS A 96 -67.47 -31.93 16.40
C LYS A 96 -66.15 -31.83 17.16
N THR A 97 -66.02 -32.57 18.26
CA THR A 97 -64.78 -32.62 19.05
C THR A 97 -63.67 -33.30 18.29
N LEU A 98 -63.97 -34.39 17.56
CA LEU A 98 -63.00 -35.09 16.72
C LEU A 98 -62.52 -34.21 15.56
N GLU A 99 -63.43 -33.51 14.88
CA GLU A 99 -63.08 -32.56 13.81
C GLU A 99 -62.20 -31.41 14.32
N LEU A 100 -62.54 -30.83 15.47
CA LEU A 100 -61.73 -29.79 16.07
C LEU A 100 -60.34 -30.31 16.46
N LYS A 101 -60.28 -31.52 17.04
CA LYS A 101 -59.02 -32.19 17.39
C LYS A 101 -58.15 -32.40 16.15
N GLU A 102 -58.71 -32.87 15.05
CA GLU A 102 -57.97 -33.07 13.79
C GLU A 102 -57.46 -31.74 13.22
N LYS A 103 -58.27 -30.68 13.21
CA LYS A 103 -57.84 -29.34 12.80
C LYS A 103 -56.68 -28.82 13.63
N LEU A 104 -56.76 -28.94 14.96
CA LEU A 104 -55.69 -28.53 15.87
C LEU A 104 -54.41 -29.34 15.62
N PHE A 105 -54.51 -30.65 15.36
CA PHE A 105 -53.32 -31.45 15.02
C PHE A 105 -52.67 -31.00 13.70
N GLN A 106 -53.48 -30.68 12.69
CA GLN A 106 -52.96 -30.17 11.42
C GLN A 106 -52.28 -28.80 11.61
N GLU A 107 -52.90 -27.88 12.35
CA GLU A 107 -52.29 -26.58 12.67
C GLU A 107 -50.97 -26.74 13.45
N ILE A 108 -50.94 -27.60 14.46
CA ILE A 108 -49.72 -27.89 15.23
C ILE A 108 -48.63 -28.44 14.31
N ARG A 109 -48.97 -29.34 13.38
CA ARG A 109 -48.00 -29.91 12.45
C ARG A 109 -47.41 -28.85 11.53
N VAL A 110 -48.25 -27.99 10.95
CA VAL A 110 -47.79 -26.88 10.08
C VAL A 110 -46.87 -25.94 10.86
N LEU A 111 -47.25 -25.57 12.09
CA LEU A 111 -46.42 -24.72 12.95
C LEU A 111 -45.09 -25.38 13.34
N GLN A 112 -45.08 -26.69 13.54
CA GLN A 112 -43.85 -27.45 13.81
C GLN A 112 -42.92 -27.45 12.58
N GLU A 113 -43.45 -27.66 11.38
CA GLU A 113 -42.68 -27.63 10.14
C GLU A 113 -42.11 -26.22 9.87
N ASP A 114 -42.92 -25.17 10.06
CA ASP A 114 -42.47 -23.77 9.95
C ASP A 114 -41.37 -23.45 10.98
N ARG A 115 -41.54 -23.87 12.24
CA ARG A 115 -40.52 -23.71 13.28
C ARG A 115 -39.21 -24.38 12.90
N VAL A 116 -39.26 -25.60 12.37
CA VAL A 116 -38.05 -26.33 11.94
C VAL A 116 -37.37 -25.61 10.78
N SER A 117 -38.14 -25.11 9.80
CA SER A 117 -37.62 -24.35 8.68
C SER A 117 -36.89 -23.08 9.15
N LYS A 118 -37.56 -22.25 9.96
CA LYS A 118 -36.99 -21.02 10.52
C LYS A 118 -35.76 -21.27 11.37
N THR A 119 -35.75 -22.34 12.19
CA THR A 119 -34.57 -22.71 12.99
C THR A 119 -33.36 -23.04 12.11
N ARG A 120 -33.58 -23.73 10.98
CA ARG A 120 -32.52 -24.02 10.00
C ARG A 120 -32.00 -22.75 9.35
N GLU A 121 -32.88 -21.82 8.98
CA GLU A 121 -32.49 -20.53 8.41
C GLU A 121 -31.67 -19.68 9.39
N VAL A 122 -32.13 -19.55 10.64
CA VAL A 122 -31.39 -18.85 11.70
C VAL A 122 -30.02 -19.48 11.91
N SER A 123 -29.93 -20.82 11.90
CA SER A 123 -28.64 -21.52 12.03
C SER A 123 -27.70 -21.23 10.86
N LYS A 124 -28.22 -21.21 9.62
CA LYS A 124 -27.45 -20.84 8.42
C LYS A 124 -26.96 -19.39 8.51
N LEU A 125 -27.83 -18.45 8.85
CA LEU A 125 -27.46 -17.04 9.02
C LEU A 125 -26.43 -16.86 10.13
N GLY A 126 -26.59 -17.52 11.28
CA GLY A 126 -25.61 -17.50 12.37
C GLY A 126 -24.23 -18.02 11.94
N SER A 127 -24.18 -19.05 11.09
CA SER A 127 -22.91 -19.52 10.52
C SER A 127 -22.28 -18.52 9.55
N LYS A 128 -23.10 -17.82 8.75
CA LYS A 128 -22.64 -16.77 7.82
C LYS A 128 -22.10 -15.56 8.57
N ILE A 129 -22.76 -15.14 9.65
CA ILE A 129 -22.32 -14.04 10.51
C ILE A 129 -20.92 -14.35 11.08
N ARG A 130 -20.73 -15.53 11.68
CA ARG A 130 -19.42 -15.92 12.23
C ARG A 130 -18.30 -15.93 11.18
N LYS A 131 -18.59 -16.38 9.95
CA LYS A 131 -17.61 -16.32 8.85
C LYS A 131 -17.23 -14.88 8.50
N LEU A 132 -18.22 -14.02 8.33
CA LEU A 132 -17.99 -12.61 8.02
C LEU A 132 -17.24 -11.87 9.15
N GLU A 133 -17.53 -12.20 10.41
CA GLU A 133 -16.79 -11.65 11.56
C GLU A 133 -15.31 -12.05 11.53
N ASN A 134 -15.02 -13.30 11.17
CA ASN A 134 -13.64 -13.78 11.04
C ASN A 134 -12.93 -13.12 9.85
N GLU A 135 -13.56 -13.09 8.68
CA GLU A 135 -13.03 -12.41 7.49
C GLU A 135 -12.74 -10.92 7.76
N CYS A 136 -13.63 -10.25 8.50
CA CYS A 136 -13.44 -8.85 8.90
C CYS A 136 -12.21 -8.68 9.81
N LYS A 137 -12.06 -9.54 10.82
CA LYS A 137 -10.89 -9.53 11.72
C LYS A 137 -9.59 -9.79 10.97
N GLU A 138 -9.56 -10.81 10.10
CA GLU A 138 -8.39 -11.13 9.29
C GLU A 138 -8.00 -9.97 8.39
N ASN A 139 -8.97 -9.37 7.69
CA ASN A 139 -8.72 -8.22 6.84
C ASN A 139 -8.23 -7.01 7.65
N GLN A 140 -8.82 -6.74 8.81
CA GLN A 140 -8.36 -5.66 9.69
C GLN A 140 -6.90 -5.86 10.12
N THR A 141 -6.50 -7.09 10.47
CA THR A 141 -5.10 -7.38 10.82
C THR A 141 -4.15 -7.20 9.64
N LYS A 142 -4.55 -7.65 8.44
CA LYS A 142 -3.76 -7.46 7.21
C LYS A 142 -3.58 -5.99 6.86
N PHE A 143 -4.67 -5.22 6.81
CA PHE A 143 -4.61 -3.80 6.52
C PHE A 143 -3.81 -3.01 7.56
N SER A 144 -3.89 -3.38 8.84
CA SER A 144 -3.07 -2.76 9.87
C SER A 144 -1.58 -3.03 9.65
N ALA A 145 -1.20 -4.24 9.25
CA ALA A 145 0.19 -4.57 8.97
C ALA A 145 0.71 -3.83 7.72
N GLU A 146 -0.07 -3.82 6.64
CA GLU A 146 0.25 -3.07 5.41
C GLU A 146 0.39 -1.57 5.69
N GLN A 147 -0.47 -1.01 6.55
CA GLN A 147 -0.41 0.41 6.91
C GLN A 147 0.89 0.76 7.65
N GLU A 148 1.34 -0.10 8.56
CA GLU A 148 2.62 0.11 9.26
C GLU A 148 3.82 -0.03 8.31
N GLU A 149 3.80 -1.02 7.41
CA GLU A 149 4.85 -1.17 6.40
C GLU A 149 4.95 0.06 5.48
N ILE A 150 3.81 0.59 5.03
CA ILE A 150 3.76 1.80 4.20
C ILE A 150 4.30 3.00 4.98
N LYS A 151 3.96 3.16 6.26
CA LYS A 151 4.48 4.24 7.11
C LYS A 151 6.01 4.16 7.23
N GLU A 152 6.56 2.96 7.49
CA GLU A 152 8.00 2.76 7.56
C GLU A 152 8.69 3.10 6.23
N ASN A 153 8.10 2.70 5.10
CA ASN A 153 8.64 2.99 3.78
C ASN A 153 8.61 4.50 3.47
N ILE A 154 7.55 5.20 3.84
CA ILE A 154 7.46 6.67 3.71
C ILE A 154 8.56 7.33 4.55
N GLU A 155 8.78 6.89 5.78
CA GLU A 155 9.80 7.48 6.64
C GLU A 155 11.22 7.24 6.10
N LYS A 156 11.51 6.02 5.61
CA LYS A 156 12.78 5.72 4.92
C LYS A 156 12.98 6.62 3.71
N GLN A 157 11.95 6.82 2.88
CA GLN A 157 12.03 7.70 1.72
C GLN A 157 12.23 9.17 2.11
N ARG A 158 11.61 9.65 3.19
CA ARG A 158 11.82 11.01 3.71
C ARG A 158 13.26 11.23 4.15
N LEU A 159 13.85 10.27 4.86
CA LEU A 159 15.25 10.34 5.27
C LEU A 159 16.20 10.36 4.06
N LEU A 160 15.95 9.52 3.07
CA LEU A 160 16.73 9.51 1.82
C LEU A 160 16.61 10.83 1.07
N LEU A 161 15.39 11.38 0.94
CA LEU A 161 15.16 12.67 0.30
C LEU A 161 15.92 13.78 1.02
N SER A 162 15.87 13.80 2.35
CA SER A 162 16.60 14.80 3.15
C SER A 162 18.12 14.71 2.97
N ALA A 163 18.66 13.50 2.81
CA ALA A 163 20.08 13.31 2.53
C ALA A 163 20.45 13.84 1.14
N ILE A 164 19.65 13.50 0.12
CA ILE A 164 19.83 13.98 -1.26
C ILE A 164 19.74 15.51 -1.33
N GLU A 165 18.80 16.12 -0.62
CA GLU A 165 18.67 17.58 -0.56
C GLU A 165 19.89 18.26 0.09
N ALA A 166 20.49 17.63 1.09
CA ALA A 166 21.72 18.12 1.70
C ALA A 166 22.90 18.03 0.74
N GLU A 167 23.08 16.88 0.07
CA GLU A 167 24.11 16.70 -0.97
C GLU A 167 23.94 17.69 -2.12
N TYR A 168 22.70 17.90 -2.58
CA TYR A 168 22.41 18.87 -3.64
C TYR A 168 22.80 20.30 -3.24
N LYS A 169 22.53 20.71 -1.99
CA LYS A 169 22.96 22.02 -1.48
C LYS A 169 24.48 22.15 -1.48
N GLU A 170 25.19 21.11 -1.05
CA GLU A 170 26.66 21.12 -1.04
C GLU A 170 27.25 21.20 -2.46
N ILE A 171 26.75 20.39 -3.40
CA ILE A 171 27.16 20.45 -4.81
C ILE A 171 26.90 21.83 -5.40
N LYS A 172 25.75 22.43 -5.09
CA LYS A 172 25.42 23.78 -5.55
C LYS A 172 26.42 24.83 -5.03
N MET A 173 26.79 24.76 -3.75
CA MET A 173 27.82 25.65 -3.18
C MET A 173 29.18 25.44 -3.84
N GLN A 174 29.57 24.19 -4.08
CA GLN A 174 30.83 23.88 -4.77
C GLN A 174 30.85 24.42 -6.21
N LEU A 175 29.73 24.31 -6.93
CA LEU A 175 29.58 24.86 -8.28
C LEU A 175 29.71 26.38 -8.30
N GLU A 176 29.04 27.08 -7.40
CA GLU A 176 29.15 28.54 -7.26
C GLU A 176 30.60 28.95 -6.95
N GLY A 177 31.29 28.22 -6.06
CA GLY A 177 32.71 28.42 -5.77
C GLY A 177 33.60 28.22 -7.00
N ALA A 178 33.36 27.16 -7.78
CA ALA A 178 34.10 26.87 -9.00
C ALA A 178 33.91 27.97 -10.05
N GLN A 179 32.69 28.47 -10.25
CA GLN A 179 32.39 29.57 -11.17
C GLN A 179 33.13 30.86 -10.78
N ILE A 180 33.25 31.17 -9.48
CA ILE A 180 34.03 32.32 -9.01
C ILE A 180 35.52 32.14 -9.33
N ILE A 181 36.07 30.93 -9.14
CA ILE A 181 37.47 30.63 -9.45
C ILE A 181 37.72 30.74 -10.95
N GLU A 182 36.85 30.16 -11.77
CA GLU A 182 36.90 30.24 -13.23
C GLU A 182 36.87 31.70 -13.71
N GLY A 183 35.95 32.52 -13.19
CA GLY A 183 35.89 33.94 -13.50
C GLY A 183 37.19 34.68 -13.16
N LYS A 184 37.78 34.41 -11.99
CA LYS A 184 39.09 34.98 -11.60
C LYS A 184 40.23 34.51 -12.50
N ALA A 185 40.24 33.24 -12.87
CA ALA A 185 41.24 32.67 -13.77
C ALA A 185 41.15 33.28 -15.16
N SER A 186 39.93 33.43 -15.70
CA SER A 186 39.66 34.10 -16.98
C SER A 186 40.19 35.54 -17.00
N ILE A 187 39.93 36.34 -15.95
CA ILE A 187 40.47 37.70 -15.82
C ILE A 187 42.00 37.70 -15.80
N LYS A 188 42.63 36.78 -15.05
CA LYS A 188 44.09 36.67 -15.01
C LYS A 188 44.68 36.30 -16.38
N LEU A 189 44.01 35.40 -17.10
CA LEU A 189 44.42 34.96 -18.43
C LEU A 189 44.32 36.11 -19.44
N ASP A 190 43.24 36.89 -19.42
CA ASP A 190 43.10 38.10 -20.25
C ASP A 190 44.21 39.13 -19.97
N ARG A 191 44.51 39.38 -18.69
CA ARG A 191 45.62 40.25 -18.30
C ARG A 191 46.97 39.71 -18.81
N GLY A 192 47.23 38.42 -18.62
CA GLY A 192 48.44 37.76 -19.12
C GLY A 192 48.59 37.89 -20.64
N ASN A 193 47.50 37.68 -21.38
CA ASN A 193 47.49 37.84 -22.85
C ASN A 193 47.77 39.29 -23.27
N LYS A 194 47.20 40.28 -22.58
CA LYS A 194 47.48 41.71 -22.84
C LYS A 194 48.95 42.04 -22.59
N THR A 195 49.51 41.59 -21.47
CA THR A 195 50.93 41.79 -21.15
C THR A 195 51.84 41.11 -22.18
N LEU A 196 51.52 39.88 -22.57
CA LEU A 196 52.27 39.15 -23.58
C LEU A 196 52.21 39.84 -24.95
N GLY A 197 51.05 40.40 -25.31
CA GLY A 197 50.90 41.25 -26.50
C GLY A 197 51.78 42.49 -26.45
N ALA A 198 51.81 43.21 -25.31
CA ALA A 198 52.65 44.38 -25.13
C ALA A 198 54.16 44.05 -25.23
N LEU A 199 54.60 42.98 -24.57
CA LEU A 199 55.99 42.51 -24.63
C LEU A 199 56.41 42.11 -26.05
N LYS A 200 55.50 41.51 -26.84
CA LYS A 200 55.78 41.20 -28.25
C LYS A 200 56.06 42.46 -29.08
N VAL A 201 55.29 43.53 -28.87
CA VAL A 201 55.50 44.82 -29.54
C VAL A 201 56.81 45.46 -29.11
N GLU A 202 57.14 45.39 -27.82
CA GLU A 202 58.40 45.90 -27.28
C GLU A 202 59.61 45.15 -27.87
N ILE A 203 59.56 43.82 -27.93
CA ILE A 203 60.59 42.99 -28.58
C ILE A 203 60.79 43.39 -30.04
N GLN A 204 59.71 43.51 -30.81
CA GLN A 204 59.80 43.92 -32.22
C GLN A 204 60.44 45.30 -32.39
N THR A 205 60.16 46.21 -31.46
CA THR A 205 60.75 47.56 -31.45
C THR A 205 62.25 47.49 -31.16
N LEU A 206 62.66 46.73 -30.15
CA LEU A 206 64.07 46.51 -29.80
C LEU A 206 64.84 45.79 -30.91
N GLU A 207 64.25 44.81 -31.58
CA GLU A 207 64.82 44.15 -32.75
C GLU A 207 65.05 45.15 -33.90
N GLY A 208 64.10 46.06 -34.14
CA GLY A 208 64.25 47.17 -35.08
C GLY A 208 65.40 48.10 -34.72
N GLU A 209 65.43 48.59 -33.47
CA GLU A 209 66.53 49.44 -32.99
C GLU A 209 67.90 48.75 -33.07
N GLN A 210 67.95 47.45 -32.78
CA GLN A 210 69.17 46.66 -32.89
C GLN A 210 69.64 46.60 -34.35
N SER A 211 68.72 46.36 -35.28
CA SER A 211 69.02 46.37 -36.73
C SER A 211 69.56 47.73 -37.16
N ASP A 212 68.94 48.84 -36.74
CA ASP A 212 69.37 50.20 -37.07
C ASP A 212 70.76 50.52 -36.50
N LYS A 213 70.99 50.19 -35.21
CA LYS A 213 72.30 50.36 -34.56
C LYS A 213 73.38 49.49 -35.21
N GLN A 214 73.04 48.29 -35.66
CA GLN A 214 73.94 47.41 -36.37
C GLN A 214 74.32 47.99 -37.75
N ALA A 215 73.35 48.55 -38.49
CA ALA A 215 73.60 49.24 -39.74
C ALA A 215 74.51 50.47 -39.55
N LEU A 216 74.26 51.29 -38.53
CA LEU A 216 75.12 52.42 -38.15
C LEU A 216 76.53 51.97 -37.79
N LEU A 217 76.68 50.89 -37.02
CA LEU A 217 77.99 50.32 -36.69
C LEU A 217 78.74 49.87 -37.94
N ASP A 218 78.05 49.24 -38.89
CA ASP A 218 78.68 48.79 -40.13
C ASP A 218 79.03 49.95 -41.06
N GLU A 219 78.22 51.02 -41.07
CA GLU A 219 78.56 52.28 -41.74
C GLU A 219 79.76 52.98 -41.09
N LEU A 220 79.83 53.02 -39.75
CA LEU A 220 80.97 53.53 -38.99
C LEU A 220 82.23 52.71 -39.25
N LYS A 221 82.14 51.38 -39.28
CA LYS A 221 83.26 50.51 -39.66
C LYS A 221 83.73 50.80 -41.08
N LYS A 222 82.81 50.95 -42.03
CA LYS A 222 83.12 51.29 -43.43
C LYS A 222 83.74 52.68 -43.56
N THR A 223 83.24 53.65 -42.80
CA THR A 223 83.77 55.01 -42.74
C THR A 223 85.15 55.01 -42.11
N ALA A 224 85.36 54.32 -40.99
CA ALA A 224 86.68 54.17 -40.38
C ALA A 224 87.66 53.45 -41.32
N SER A 225 87.24 52.39 -42.02
CA SER A 225 88.11 51.74 -43.00
C SER A 225 88.48 52.64 -44.19
N ASN A 226 87.61 53.57 -44.56
CA ASN A 226 87.81 54.47 -45.71
C ASN A 226 88.48 55.81 -45.34
N ASN A 227 88.27 56.31 -44.12
CA ASN A 227 88.71 57.64 -43.65
C ASN A 227 89.80 57.59 -42.59
N VAL A 228 90.23 56.43 -42.09
CA VAL A 228 91.51 56.43 -41.38
C VAL A 228 92.57 56.68 -42.46
N PRO A 229 93.36 57.77 -42.39
CA PRO A 229 94.43 58.03 -43.33
C PRO A 229 95.60 57.12 -42.98
N ILE A 230 95.39 55.81 -42.84
CA ILE A 230 96.46 54.87 -42.56
C ILE A 230 97.48 54.94 -43.70
N LYS A 231 97.01 55.19 -44.94
CA LYS A 231 97.88 55.52 -46.08
C LYS A 231 98.71 56.80 -45.85
N MET A 232 98.11 57.90 -45.39
CA MET A 232 98.87 59.14 -45.17
C MET A 232 99.81 59.04 -43.97
N ILE A 233 99.42 58.34 -42.90
CA ILE A 233 100.27 58.05 -41.74
C ILE A 233 101.46 57.17 -42.16
N LYS A 234 101.27 56.25 -43.10
CA LYS A 234 102.35 55.43 -43.67
C LYS A 234 103.39 56.27 -44.42
N GLU A 235 102.94 57.29 -45.15
CA GLU A 235 103.78 58.17 -45.97
C GLU A 235 104.45 59.29 -45.16
N SER A 236 103.87 59.69 -44.02
CA SER A 236 104.39 60.77 -43.17
C SER A 236 105.25 60.30 -42.00
N LEU A 237 105.32 58.99 -41.74
CA LEU A 237 106.19 58.42 -40.71
C LEU A 237 107.45 57.80 -41.31
N CYS A 238 108.59 58.03 -40.68
CA CYS A 238 109.81 57.31 -41.04
C CYS A 238 109.65 55.80 -40.76
N LYS A 239 110.42 54.96 -41.46
CA LYS A 239 110.31 53.49 -41.35
C LYS A 239 110.37 52.96 -39.91
N LEU A 240 111.16 53.58 -39.03
CA LEU A 240 111.29 53.20 -37.62
C LEU A 240 110.06 53.56 -36.78
N CYS A 241 109.46 54.74 -36.99
CA CYS A 241 108.24 55.16 -36.31
C CYS A 241 107.03 54.33 -36.75
N LEU A 242 106.94 54.02 -38.05
CA LEU A 242 105.90 53.15 -38.60
C LEU A 242 105.97 51.73 -38.03
N MET A 243 107.18 51.18 -37.86
CA MET A 243 107.38 49.86 -37.26
C MET A 243 106.94 49.82 -35.79
N LYS A 244 107.20 50.88 -35.01
CA LYS A 244 106.68 50.99 -33.63
C LYS A 244 105.15 51.04 -33.61
N VAL A 245 104.53 51.91 -34.41
CA VAL A 245 103.06 52.08 -34.41
C VAL A 245 102.34 50.80 -34.86
N SER A 246 102.87 50.07 -35.84
CA SER A 246 102.31 48.80 -36.31
C SER A 246 102.45 47.65 -35.29
N LEU A 247 103.51 47.64 -34.48
CA LEU A 247 103.66 46.71 -33.35
C LEU A 247 102.68 47.02 -32.22
N THR A 248 102.48 48.30 -31.87
CA THR A 248 101.59 48.71 -30.77
C THR A 248 100.10 48.59 -31.13
N ASN A 249 99.73 48.91 -32.38
CA ASN A 249 98.34 48.91 -32.87
C ASN A 249 98.13 47.88 -34.00
N SER A 250 98.55 46.65 -33.76
CA SER A 250 98.60 45.56 -34.76
C SER A 250 97.25 45.23 -35.42
N ILE A 251 96.13 45.51 -34.76
CA ILE A 251 94.77 45.19 -35.27
C ILE A 251 94.34 46.18 -36.36
N MET A 252 94.69 47.46 -36.26
CA MET A 252 94.28 48.48 -37.24
C MET A 252 95.11 48.45 -38.54
N PHE A 253 96.35 47.94 -38.49
CA PHE A 253 97.27 47.90 -39.64
C PHE A 253 97.32 46.54 -40.35
N LYS A 254 96.56 45.54 -39.89
CA LYS A 254 96.61 44.14 -40.36
C LYS A 254 96.14 43.92 -41.80
N ASN A 255 95.23 44.76 -42.32
CA ASN A 255 94.57 44.56 -43.62
C ASN A 255 95.07 45.47 -44.75
N ILE A 256 96.18 46.18 -44.56
CA ILE A 256 96.82 46.94 -45.64
C ILE A 256 97.86 46.02 -46.28
N VAL A 257 97.40 45.28 -47.29
CA VAL A 257 98.19 44.38 -48.15
C VAL A 257 99.58 44.96 -48.41
N PRO A 258 100.68 44.25 -48.07
CA PRO A 258 102.00 44.57 -48.58
C PRO A 258 102.02 44.21 -50.07
N THR A 259 102.09 45.20 -50.95
CA THR A 259 102.56 44.98 -52.32
C THR A 259 103.95 44.37 -52.25
N ALA A 260 104.14 43.30 -53.02
CA ALA A 260 105.26 42.39 -52.95
C ALA A 260 106.60 43.07 -53.28
N GLU A 261 107.27 43.62 -52.26
CA GLU A 261 108.73 43.85 -52.24
C GLU A 261 109.15 44.43 -50.88
N GLU A 262 108.96 43.72 -49.77
CA GLU A 262 109.72 44.02 -48.54
C GLU A 262 109.88 42.76 -47.69
N LYS A 263 111.14 42.39 -47.43
CA LYS A 263 111.57 41.18 -46.71
C LYS A 263 111.03 41.16 -45.27
N LYS A 264 110.86 39.94 -44.74
CA LYS A 264 110.55 39.62 -43.33
C LYS A 264 111.27 40.56 -42.35
N PRO A 265 110.63 41.02 -41.26
CA PRO A 265 111.33 41.78 -40.22
C PRO A 265 112.34 40.87 -39.51
N GLN A 266 113.61 41.29 -39.58
CA GLN A 266 114.70 40.83 -38.72
C GLN A 266 114.45 41.30 -37.27
N SER A 267 115.12 40.62 -36.34
CA SER A 267 114.92 40.62 -34.88
C SER A 267 114.99 42.01 -34.20
N GLN A 268 114.44 42.08 -32.99
CA GLN A 268 114.41 43.23 -32.08
C GLN A 268 115.78 43.86 -31.75
N GLU A 269 116.91 43.28 -32.17
CA GLU A 269 118.25 43.74 -31.78
C GLU A 269 118.75 44.96 -32.56
N ASP A 270 118.25 45.25 -33.76
CA ASP A 270 118.65 46.43 -34.54
C ASP A 270 118.03 47.76 -34.03
N MET A 271 117.07 47.68 -33.11
CA MET A 271 116.33 48.86 -32.61
C MET A 271 117.12 49.75 -31.65
N LYS A 272 118.23 49.27 -31.09
CA LYS A 272 119.04 50.04 -30.11
C LYS A 272 120.10 50.95 -30.74
N ARG A 273 120.40 50.80 -32.04
CA ARG A 273 121.45 51.60 -32.72
C ARG A 273 120.93 52.69 -33.65
N ASN A 274 119.65 52.68 -34.01
CA ASN A 274 119.05 53.69 -34.86
C ASN A 274 118.11 54.59 -34.05
N ILE A 275 118.64 55.69 -33.52
CA ILE A 275 117.85 56.76 -32.91
C ILE A 275 117.19 57.54 -34.06
N CYS A 276 115.86 57.51 -34.18
CA CYS A 276 115.15 58.41 -35.10
C CYS A 276 115.32 59.84 -34.59
N THR A 277 115.88 60.70 -35.44
CA THR A 277 116.10 62.14 -35.19
C THR A 277 114.89 62.98 -35.59
N CYS A 278 113.72 62.35 -35.65
CA CYS A 278 112.50 63.00 -36.11
C CYS A 278 112.01 63.94 -35.00
N GLU A 279 112.09 65.25 -35.21
CA GLU A 279 111.59 66.23 -34.26
C GLU A 279 110.07 66.13 -34.18
N VAL A 280 109.56 65.97 -32.95
CA VAL A 280 108.14 66.04 -32.65
C VAL A 280 107.79 67.52 -32.50
N TYR A 281 107.05 68.08 -33.45
CA TYR A 281 106.28 69.31 -33.24
C TYR A 281 104.91 68.97 -32.68
#